data_AF-A0A174XUI9-F1
#
_entry.id   AF-A0A174XUI9-F1
#
_cell.length_a   1.000
_cell.length_b   1.000
_cell.length_c   1.000
_cell.angle_alpha   90.00
_cell.angle_beta   90.00
_cell.angle_gamma   90.00
#
_symmetry.space_group_name_H-M   'P 1'
#
loop_
_entity.id
_entity.type
_entity.pdbx_description
1 polymer ?
#
loop_
_entity_poly.entity_id
_entity_poly.type
_entity_poly.pdbx_seq_one_letter_code
_entity_poly.pdbx_strand_id
1 'polypeptide(L)'
;MPDTRNNGNSRPSTRAKNKNNSKNYDRLYPFVKKGGKEEIKRAAAAAEENLNEYIVSSIYQRMEREGRSHMAPPGELEDSQVD
;
A
#
# COMPACT_ATOMS: atom_id res chain seq x y z
N MET A 1 -30.81 -0.95 -25.07
CA MET A 1 -30.23 -1.03 -23.70
C MET A 1 -29.32 -2.26 -23.67
N PRO A 2 -27.98 -2.15 -23.59
CA PRO A 2 -27.16 -3.34 -23.43
C PRO A 2 -27.08 -3.75 -21.94
N ASP A 3 -27.34 -5.04 -21.73
CA ASP A 3 -27.51 -5.76 -20.46
C ASP A 3 -26.16 -6.05 -19.79
N THR A 4 -25.95 -5.68 -18.52
CA THR A 4 -24.66 -5.71 -17.82
C THR A 4 -24.43 -6.98 -16.98
N ARG A 5 -24.60 -8.17 -17.55
CA ARG A 5 -24.22 -9.41 -16.84
C ARG A 5 -22.72 -9.69 -17.02
N ASN A 6 -21.99 -9.70 -15.91
CA ASN A 6 -20.54 -9.93 -15.86
C ASN A 6 -20.25 -11.43 -16.03
N ASN A 7 -19.92 -11.82 -17.27
CA ASN A 7 -19.63 -13.20 -17.66
C ASN A 7 -18.16 -13.56 -17.36
N GLY A 8 -17.80 -13.78 -16.09
CA GLY A 8 -16.59 -14.53 -15.70
C GLY A 8 -15.22 -14.05 -16.18
N ASN A 9 -15.13 -12.87 -16.81
CA ASN A 9 -13.92 -12.41 -17.50
C ASN A 9 -13.20 -11.34 -16.67
N SER A 10 -12.62 -11.73 -15.54
CA SER A 10 -11.66 -10.87 -14.84
C SER A 10 -10.50 -10.60 -15.79
N ARG A 11 -10.40 -9.34 -16.27
CA ARG A 11 -9.40 -8.89 -17.24
C ARG A 11 -8.01 -9.47 -16.93
N PRO A 12 -7.27 -10.01 -17.91
CA PRO A 12 -5.92 -10.52 -17.70
C PRO A 12 -4.97 -9.48 -17.09
N SER A 13 -5.26 -8.18 -17.29
CA SER A 13 -4.57 -7.08 -16.59
C SER A 13 -4.74 -7.10 -15.07
N THR A 14 -5.89 -7.52 -14.55
CA THR A 14 -6.13 -7.69 -13.11
C THR A 14 -5.34 -8.89 -12.55
N ARG A 15 -5.23 -9.99 -13.30
CA ARG A 15 -4.45 -11.17 -12.89
C ARG A 15 -2.94 -10.90 -12.91
N ALA A 16 -2.44 -10.18 -13.92
CA ALA A 16 -1.02 -9.82 -14.03
C ALA A 16 -0.58 -8.82 -12.94
N LYS A 17 -1.39 -7.77 -12.67
CA LYS A 17 -1.13 -6.83 -11.57
C LYS A 17 -1.12 -7.52 -10.20
N ASN A 18 -2.02 -8.49 -9.98
CA ASN A 18 -2.04 -9.27 -8.74
C ASN A 18 -0.83 -10.20 -8.58
N LYS A 19 -0.27 -10.73 -9.67
CA LYS A 19 0.87 -11.66 -9.65
C LYS A 19 2.23 -10.96 -9.48
N ASN A 20 2.34 -9.68 -9.86
CA ASN A 20 3.53 -8.87 -9.62
C ASN A 20 3.61 -8.42 -8.15
N ASN A 21 2.47 -8.05 -7.56
CA ASN A 21 2.40 -7.50 -6.21
C ASN A 21 2.75 -8.54 -5.11
N SER A 22 2.49 -9.83 -5.31
CA SER A 22 2.75 -10.86 -4.29
C SER A 22 4.20 -11.37 -4.22
N LYS A 23 5.03 -11.06 -5.22
CA LYS A 23 6.44 -11.49 -5.25
C LYS A 23 7.38 -10.47 -4.62
N ASN A 24 6.98 -9.20 -4.63
CA ASN A 24 7.83 -8.08 -4.21
C ASN A 24 7.36 -7.43 -2.90
N TYR A 25 6.10 -7.65 -2.49
CA TYR A 25 5.51 -6.99 -1.33
C TYR A 25 4.81 -7.97 -0.39
N ASP A 26 5.12 -7.85 0.90
CA ASP A 26 4.35 -8.48 1.97
C ASP A 26 3.12 -7.62 2.33
N ARG A 27 2.01 -8.26 2.69
CA ARG A 27 0.77 -7.58 3.09
C ARG A 27 0.65 -7.52 4.61
N LEU A 28 0.60 -6.31 5.15
CA LEU A 28 0.31 -6.06 6.57
C LEU A 28 -1.18 -5.74 6.78
N TYR A 29 -1.83 -6.43 7.71
CA TYR A 29 -3.24 -6.18 8.09
C TYR A 29 -3.33 -5.64 9.53
N PRO A 30 -3.15 -4.33 9.74
CA PRO A 30 -3.26 -3.74 11.06
C PRO A 30 -4.72 -3.67 11.52
N PHE A 31 -4.97 -4.07 12.77
CA PHE A 31 -6.27 -3.90 13.42
C PHE A 31 -6.29 -2.61 14.24
N VAL A 32 -7.31 -1.80 14.02
CA VAL A 32 -7.55 -0.56 14.77
C VAL A 32 -8.96 -0.57 15.36
N LYS A 33 -9.16 0.15 16.47
CA LYS A 33 -10.49 0.32 17.04
C LYS A 33 -11.44 0.95 16.02
N LYS A 34 -12.74 0.75 16.19
CA LYS A 34 -13.77 1.37 15.34
C LYS A 34 -13.54 2.90 15.30
N GLY A 35 -13.45 3.46 14.09
CA GLY A 35 -13.14 4.88 13.87
C GLY A 35 -11.65 5.20 13.71
N GLY A 36 -10.74 4.34 14.18
CA GLY A 36 -9.29 4.57 14.10
C GLY A 36 -8.78 4.67 12.66
N LYS A 37 -9.39 3.96 11.71
CA LYS A 37 -9.04 4.10 10.28
C LYS A 37 -9.27 5.51 9.76
N GLU A 38 -10.38 6.15 10.15
CA GLU A 38 -10.70 7.51 9.70
C GLU A 38 -9.82 8.55 10.37
N GLU A 39 -9.39 8.30 11.61
CA GLU A 39 -8.39 9.12 12.28
C GLU A 39 -7.04 9.07 11.57
N ILE A 40 -6.54 7.86 11.26
CA ILE A 40 -5.27 7.69 10.54
C ILE A 40 -5.35 8.30 9.13
N LYS A 41 -6.47 8.15 8.42
CA LYS A 41 -6.66 8.81 7.11
C LYS A 41 -6.58 10.33 7.20
N ARG A 42 -7.17 10.94 8.23
CA ARG A 42 -7.09 12.40 8.44
C ARG A 42 -5.67 12.83 8.76
N ALA A 43 -4.94 12.04 9.55
CA ALA A 43 -3.54 12.31 9.85
C ALA A 43 -2.66 12.20 8.59
N ALA A 44 -2.84 11.16 7.78
CA ALA A 44 -2.15 11.00 6.50
C ALA A 44 -2.44 12.18 5.54
N ALA A 45 -3.71 12.58 5.42
CA ALA A 45 -4.10 13.74 4.61
C ALA A 45 -3.47 15.05 5.11
N ALA A 46 -3.35 15.23 6.44
CA ALA A 46 -2.66 16.39 7.02
C ALA A 46 -1.14 16.37 6.79
N ALA A 47 -0.56 15.19 6.58
CA ALA A 47 0.84 15.00 6.23
C ALA A 47 1.10 15.02 4.71
N GLU A 48 0.07 15.25 3.88
CA GLU A 48 0.13 15.17 2.40
C GLU A 48 0.59 13.79 1.87
N GLU A 49 0.44 12.74 2.68
CA GLU A 49 0.84 11.37 2.36
C GLU A 49 -0.39 10.49 2.08
N ASN A 50 -0.21 9.43 1.30
CA ASN A 50 -1.25 8.42 1.21
C ASN A 50 -1.31 7.56 2.49
N LEU A 51 -2.44 6.90 2.75
CA LEU A 51 -2.64 6.11 3.98
C LEU A 51 -1.59 5.00 4.16
N ASN A 52 -1.12 4.38 3.07
CA ASN A 52 -0.15 3.30 3.14
C ASN A 52 1.25 3.84 3.47
N GLU A 53 1.68 4.89 2.77
CA GLU A 53 2.94 5.61 3.04
C GLU A 53 2.99 6.04 4.51
N TYR A 54 1.95 6.73 4.99
CA TYR A 54 1.87 7.20 6.36
C TYR A 54 1.99 6.08 7.40
N ILE A 55 1.35 4.92 7.16
CA ILE A 55 1.42 3.77 8.08
C ILE A 55 2.81 3.13 8.04
N VAL A 56 3.35 2.88 6.85
CA VAL A 56 4.63 2.18 6.67
C VAL A 56 5.80 3.05 7.15
N SER A 57 5.81 4.34 6.80
CA SER A 57 6.82 5.31 7.26
C SER A 57 6.81 5.43 8.79
N SER A 58 5.64 5.52 9.41
CA SER A 58 5.50 5.55 10.88
C SER A 58 6.07 4.30 11.55
N ILE A 59 5.93 3.12 10.92
CA ILE A 59 6.49 1.86 11.45
C ILE A 59 8.03 1.89 11.34
N TYR A 60 8.58 2.32 10.19
CA TYR A 60 10.03 2.38 10.00
C TYR A 60 10.70 3.43 10.87
N GLN A 61 10.14 4.64 10.98
CA GLN A 61 10.61 5.68 11.91
C GLN A 61 10.68 5.14 13.35
N ARG A 62 9.69 4.32 13.76
CA ARG A 62 9.73 3.67 15.07
C ARG A 62 10.83 2.61 15.17
N MET A 63 11.03 1.79 14.13
CA MET A 63 12.11 0.80 14.08
C MET A 63 13.49 1.47 14.19
N GLU A 64 13.72 2.56 13.44
CA GLU A 64 14.95 3.35 13.50
C GLU A 64 15.20 3.91 14.90
N ARG A 65 14.18 4.49 15.53
CA ARG A 65 14.27 5.00 16.91
C ARG A 65 14.60 3.89 17.92
N GLU A 66 14.13 2.67 17.67
CA GLU A 66 14.42 1.47 18.46
C GLU A 66 15.76 0.81 18.10
N GLY A 67 16.54 1.39 17.15
CA GLY A 67 17.83 0.86 16.70
C GLY A 67 17.73 -0.42 15.86
N ARG A 68 16.55 -0.71 15.29
CA ARG A 68 16.34 -1.85 14.39
C ARG A 68 16.64 -1.43 12.96
N SER A 69 17.46 -2.22 12.26
CA SER A 69 17.61 -2.07 10.82
C SER A 69 16.30 -2.43 10.13
N HIS A 70 15.87 -1.59 9.19
CA HIS A 70 14.78 -1.89 8.27
C HIS A 70 15.35 -1.91 6.86
N MET A 71 14.86 -2.84 6.04
CA MET A 71 15.09 -2.77 4.59
C MET A 71 14.35 -1.53 4.08
N ALA A 72 15.01 -0.73 3.24
CA ALA A 72 14.50 0.56 2.74
C ALA A 72 13.02 0.47 2.27
N PRO A 73 12.24 1.57 2.41
CA PRO A 73 10.84 1.54 2.06
C PRO A 73 10.60 1.20 0.58
N PRO A 74 9.48 0.53 0.29
CA PRO A 74 9.06 0.23 -1.07
C PRO A 74 8.70 1.54 -1.79
N GLY A 75 9.68 2.15 -2.46
CA GLY A 75 9.45 3.39 -3.21
C GLY A 75 10.71 4.12 -3.69
N GLU A 76 11.90 3.83 -3.15
CA GLU A 76 13.11 4.59 -3.52
C GLU A 76 13.89 4.05 -4.73
N LEU A 77 13.48 2.94 -5.35
CA LEU A 77 14.26 2.26 -6.40
C LEU A 77 13.56 2.06 -7.75
N GLU A 78 12.37 2.62 -7.99
CA GLU A 78 11.59 2.31 -9.21
C GLU A 78 11.14 3.55 -10.03
N ASP A 79 11.72 4.74 -9.79
CA ASP A 79 11.51 5.92 -10.66
C ASP A 79 12.65 6.13 -11.69
N SER A 80 13.56 5.17 -11.84
CA SER A 80 14.70 5.25 -12.78
C SER A 80 14.59 4.31 -13.98
N GLN A 81 13.38 3.96 -14.43
CA GLN A 81 13.22 3.24 -15.70
C GLN A 81 12.02 3.74 -16.51
N VAL A 82 12.14 5.00 -16.95
CA VAL A 82 11.51 5.48 -18.17
C VAL A 82 12.64 5.78 -19.17
N ASP A 83 12.94 4.79 -20.01
CA ASP A 83 13.63 4.96 -21.29
C ASP A 83 12.58 4.83 -22.40
#